data_AF-A0A1B6HX21-F1
#
_entry.id   AF-A0A1B6HX21-F1
#
_cell.length_a   1.000
_cell.length_b   1.000
_cell.length_c   1.000
_cell.angle_alpha   90.00
_cell.angle_beta   90.00
_cell.angle_gamma   90.00
#
_symmetry.space_group_name_H-M   'P 1'
#
loop_
_entity.id
_entity.type
_entity.pdbx_description
1 polymer ?
#
loop_
_entity_poly.entity_id
_entity_poly.type
_entity_poly.pdbx_seq_one_letter_code
_entity_poly.pdbx_strand_id
1 'polypeptide(L)'
;HVDNPNRDGRCITAIYYLNADWDIQRNGGLLRIFPEGWQDQVADIEPLFDRILFFWSDRRNPHEVQPAYETRYAITLWYFDAAEREDACRRYQRERDLTVAFQGLS
;
A
#
# COMPACT_ATOMS: atom_id res chain seq x y z
N HIS A 1 6.64 2.38 -4.22
CA HIS A 1 6.13 1.02 -4.44
C HIS A 1 4.63 1.07 -4.77
N VAL A 2 4.04 -0.06 -5.15
CA VAL A 2 2.59 -0.22 -5.33
C VAL A 2 2.13 -1.25 -4.31
N ASP A 3 1.01 -1.01 -3.62
CA ASP A 3 0.55 -1.92 -2.56
C ASP A 3 0.14 -3.27 -3.15
N ASN A 4 -0.72 -3.27 -4.17
CA ASN A 4 -1.23 -4.45 -4.86
C ASN A 4 -0.80 -4.47 -6.35
N PRO A 5 0.46 -4.85 -6.65
CA PRO A 5 0.97 -4.85 -8.02
C PRO A 5 0.49 -6.05 -8.87
N ASN A 6 0.01 -7.12 -8.20
CA ASN A 6 -0.21 -8.46 -8.77
C ASN A 6 -1.61 -9.01 -8.50
N ARG A 7 -2.57 -8.13 -8.18
CA ARG A 7 -3.98 -8.44 -7.98
C ARG A 7 -4.26 -9.49 -6.89
N ASP A 8 -3.78 -9.24 -5.68
CA ASP A 8 -3.96 -10.14 -4.52
C ASP A 8 -5.30 -9.95 -3.77
N GLY A 9 -6.15 -9.05 -4.27
CA GLY A 9 -7.46 -8.72 -3.75
C GLY A 9 -7.53 -7.37 -3.06
N ARG A 10 -6.41 -6.76 -2.64
CA ARG A 10 -6.45 -5.45 -1.95
C ARG A 10 -6.85 -4.34 -2.91
N CYS A 11 -7.97 -3.67 -2.66
CA CYS A 11 -8.51 -2.65 -3.56
C CYS A 11 -8.37 -1.23 -3.01
N ILE A 12 -8.54 -1.04 -1.70
CA ILE A 12 -8.37 0.26 -1.03
C ILE A 12 -7.37 0.13 0.11
N THR A 13 -6.38 1.02 0.10
CA THR A 13 -5.49 1.25 1.24
C THR A 13 -6.07 2.39 2.06
N ALA A 14 -6.28 2.15 3.36
CA ALA A 14 -6.71 3.15 4.33
C ALA A 14 -5.61 3.34 5.38
N ILE A 15 -5.14 4.57 5.56
CA ILE A 15 -4.08 4.91 6.52
C ILE A 15 -4.63 5.90 7.54
N TYR A 16 -4.43 5.64 8.83
CA TYR A 16 -4.72 6.55 9.92
C TYR A 16 -3.44 6.98 10.62
N TYR A 17 -3.20 8.28 10.74
CA TYR A 17 -1.97 8.86 11.29
C TYR A 17 -2.14 9.33 12.74
N LEU A 18 -1.09 9.14 13.56
CA LEU A 18 -1.14 9.38 15.02
C LEU A 18 -0.10 10.40 15.50
N ASN A 19 0.37 11.29 14.62
CA ASN A 19 1.53 12.15 14.90
C ASN A 19 1.09 13.57 15.27
N ALA A 20 0.92 13.83 16.57
CA ALA A 20 0.56 15.15 17.08
C ALA A 20 1.68 16.16 16.81
N ASP A 21 1.30 17.40 16.49
CA ASP A 21 2.20 18.53 16.26
C ASP A 21 3.33 18.24 15.24
N TRP A 22 3.03 17.43 14.21
CA TRP A 22 4.02 17.06 13.20
C TRP A 22 4.43 18.26 12.34
N ASP A 23 5.70 18.63 12.40
CA ASP A 23 6.31 19.64 11.52
C ASP A 23 7.02 18.94 10.35
N ILE A 24 6.44 19.03 9.16
CA ILE A 24 6.96 18.35 7.97
C ILE A 24 8.37 18.82 7.57
N GLN A 25 8.71 20.10 7.81
CA GLN A 25 10.00 20.68 7.40
C GLN A 25 11.14 20.18 8.28
N ARG A 26 10.84 19.88 9.55
CA ARG A 26 11.80 19.35 10.52
C ARG A 26 11.84 17.83 10.55
N ASN A 27 10.66 17.20 10.53
CA ASN A 27 10.51 15.79 10.85
C ASN A 27 10.47 14.89 9.61
N GLY A 28 10.23 15.44 8.41
CA GLY A 28 10.10 14.68 7.17
C GLY A 28 8.93 13.69 7.21
N GLY A 29 9.08 12.51 6.61
CA GLY A 29 8.09 11.42 6.67
C GLY A 29 6.85 11.62 5.78
N LEU A 30 6.96 12.47 4.75
CA LEU A 30 5.93 12.74 3.77
C LEU A 30 5.54 11.45 3.02
N LEU A 31 4.24 11.19 2.88
CA LEU A 31 3.77 10.22 1.89
C LEU A 31 3.61 10.94 0.56
N ARG A 32 4.39 10.56 -0.45
CA ARG A 32 4.27 11.05 -1.81
C ARG A 32 3.62 10.02 -2.70
N ILE A 33 2.49 10.35 -3.30
CA ILE A 33 1.76 9.52 -4.26
C ILE A 33 1.94 10.11 -5.66
N PHE A 34 2.15 9.23 -6.65
CA PHE A 34 2.30 9.56 -8.07
C PHE A 34 1.11 8.99 -8.86
N PRO A 35 -0.07 9.63 -8.86
CA PRO A 35 -1.25 9.07 -9.49
C PRO A 35 -1.04 8.80 -10.99
N GLU A 36 -1.48 7.63 -11.46
CA GLU A 36 -1.43 7.29 -12.88
C GLU A 36 -2.24 8.31 -13.71
N GLY A 37 -1.62 8.83 -14.77
CA GLY A 37 -2.21 9.86 -15.63
C GLY A 37 -1.89 11.30 -15.21
N TRP A 38 -1.26 11.52 -14.05
CA TRP A 38 -0.68 12.82 -13.70
C TRP A 38 0.73 12.91 -14.29
N GLN A 39 0.99 13.91 -15.13
CA GLN A 39 2.26 14.03 -15.86
C GLN A 39 3.34 14.75 -15.05
N ASP A 40 3.00 15.88 -14.42
CA ASP A 40 3.94 16.72 -13.66
C ASP A 40 3.41 17.07 -12.26
N GLN A 41 2.56 16.21 -11.70
CA GLN A 41 1.94 16.42 -10.40
C GLN A 41 2.11 15.18 -9.52
N VAL A 42 2.29 15.44 -8.24
CA VAL A 42 2.31 14.43 -7.17
C VAL A 42 1.40 14.91 -6.05
N ALA A 43 0.84 13.97 -5.30
CA ALA A 43 0.15 14.29 -4.06
C ALA A 43 1.12 14.08 -2.90
N ASP A 44 1.40 15.15 -2.17
CA ASP A 44 2.23 15.14 -0.96
C ASP A 44 1.32 15.21 0.27
N ILE A 45 1.36 14.17 1.11
CA ILE A 45 0.50 14.03 2.27
C ILE A 45 1.33 13.97 3.54
N GLU A 46 1.16 15.00 4.37
CA GLU A 46 1.73 15.05 5.71
C GLU A 46 1.04 14.03 6.63
N PRO A 47 1.78 13.34 7.51
CA PRO A 47 1.25 12.30 8.39
C PRO A 47 0.63 12.89 9.67
N LEU A 48 -0.26 13.87 9.53
CA LEU A 48 -0.83 14.63 10.65
C LEU A 48 -1.71 13.77 11.57
N PHE A 49 -1.72 14.07 12.87
CA PHE A 49 -2.64 13.45 13.83
C PHE A 49 -4.10 13.52 13.38
N ASP A 50 -4.84 12.44 13.63
CA ASP A 50 -6.27 12.29 13.34
C ASP A 50 -6.64 12.40 11.84
N ARG A 51 -5.63 12.32 10.95
CA ARG A 51 -5.85 12.22 9.51
C ARG A 51 -6.09 10.77 9.11
N ILE A 52 -7.22 10.54 8.44
CA ILE A 52 -7.46 9.32 7.65
C ILE A 52 -7.27 9.61 6.16
N LEU A 53 -6.61 8.70 5.46
CA LEU A 53 -6.33 8.76 4.03
C LEU A 53 -6.81 7.47 3.35
N PHE A 54 -7.43 7.61 2.17
CA PHE A 54 -7.83 6.48 1.32
C PHE A 54 -7.25 6.65 -0.09
N PHE A 55 -6.73 5.57 -0.66
CA PHE A 55 -6.34 5.52 -2.07
C PHE A 55 -6.43 4.09 -2.62
N TRP A 56 -6.51 3.96 -3.96
CA TRP A 56 -6.53 2.65 -4.62
C TRP A 56 -5.19 1.94 -4.43
N SER A 57 -5.22 0.69 -3.99
CA SER A 57 -4.00 -0.08 -3.70
C SER A 57 -3.24 -0.52 -4.96
N ASP A 58 -3.87 -0.51 -6.12
CA ASP A 58 -3.27 -0.99 -7.37
C ASP A 58 -2.33 0.04 -8.02
N ARG A 59 -1.94 -0.24 -9.26
CA ARG A 59 -0.97 0.56 -10.03
C ARG A 59 -1.41 1.99 -10.35
N ARG A 60 -2.64 2.38 -10.01
CA ARG A 60 -3.09 3.77 -10.10
C ARG A 60 -2.37 4.69 -9.10
N ASN A 61 -1.83 4.17 -8.00
CA ASN A 61 -1.17 4.98 -6.97
C ASN A 61 0.20 4.41 -6.52
N PRO A 62 1.23 4.39 -7.39
CA PRO A 62 2.60 4.27 -6.95
C PRO A 62 2.91 5.35 -5.91
N HIS A 63 3.55 4.98 -4.81
CA HIS A 63 3.83 5.93 -3.73
C HIS A 63 5.09 5.56 -2.95
N GLU A 64 5.69 6.56 -2.32
CA GLU A 64 6.87 6.42 -1.46
C GLU A 64 6.67 7.19 -0.16
N VAL A 65 7.34 6.74 0.89
CA VAL A 65 7.45 7.50 2.14
C VAL A 65 8.85 8.08 2.16
N GLN A 66 8.94 9.41 2.22
CA GLN A 66 10.22 10.11 2.35
C GLN A 66 10.87 9.83 3.71
N PRO A 67 12.19 10.04 3.87
CA PRO A 67 12.86 9.88 5.16
C PRO A 67 12.15 10.63 6.28
N ALA A 68 11.94 9.96 7.42
CA ALA A 68 11.45 10.56 8.65
C ALA A 68 12.60 10.66 9.65
N TYR A 69 12.70 11.80 10.32
CA TYR A 69 13.75 12.10 11.30
C TYR A 69 13.23 12.13 12.75
N GLU A 70 11.94 11.84 12.92
CA GLU A 70 11.26 11.61 14.18
C GLU A 70 10.41 10.34 14.12
N THR A 71 9.99 9.84 15.29
CA THR A 71 9.18 8.61 15.34
C THR A 71 7.81 8.84 14.72
N ARG A 72 7.52 8.12 13.62
CA ARG A 72 6.31 8.26 12.81
C ARG A 72 5.38 7.05 12.97
N TYR A 73 4.20 7.25 13.53
CA TYR A 73 3.16 6.24 13.69
C TYR A 73 2.06 6.35 12.65
N ALA A 74 1.63 5.21 12.14
CA ALA A 74 0.48 5.05 11.27
C ALA A 74 -0.14 3.65 11.46
N ILE A 75 -1.46 3.55 11.27
CA ILE A 75 -2.18 2.28 11.19
C ILE A 75 -2.69 2.13 9.76
N THR A 76 -2.39 1.02 9.11
CA THR A 76 -2.83 0.74 7.74
C THR A 76 -3.80 -0.44 7.71
N LEU A 77 -4.93 -0.25 7.02
CA LEU A 77 -5.90 -1.28 6.69
C LEU A 77 -5.96 -1.44 5.17
N TRP A 78 -6.20 -2.66 4.70
CA TRP A 78 -6.53 -2.91 3.29
C TRP A 78 -7.91 -3.54 3.19
N TYR A 79 -8.79 -2.90 2.42
CA TYR A 79 -10.07 -3.48 2.05
C TYR A 79 -9.87 -4.38 0.82
N PHE A 80 -10.60 -5.49 0.80
CA PHE A 80 -10.53 -6.47 -0.27
C PHE A 80 -11.72 -6.34 -1.23
N ASP A 81 -11.43 -6.42 -2.53
CA ASP A 81 -12.43 -6.79 -3.52
C ASP A 81 -12.67 -8.31 -3.45
N ALA A 82 -13.93 -8.71 -3.34
CA ALA A 82 -14.27 -10.11 -3.09
C ALA A 82 -13.88 -11.02 -4.27
N ALA A 83 -14.12 -10.58 -5.50
CA ALA A 83 -13.87 -11.38 -6.70
C ALA A 83 -12.36 -11.51 -6.95
N GLU A 84 -11.61 -10.41 -6.91
CA GLU A 84 -10.17 -10.43 -7.07
C GLU A 84 -9.49 -11.26 -5.97
N ARG A 85 -10.00 -11.18 -4.74
CA ARG A 85 -9.47 -11.98 -3.63
C ARG A 85 -9.72 -13.47 -3.82
N GLU A 86 -10.91 -13.87 -4.28
CA GLU A 86 -11.22 -15.28 -4.57
C GLU A 86 -10.29 -15.81 -5.67
N ASP A 87 -10.08 -15.04 -6.73
CA ASP A 87 -9.19 -15.39 -7.83
C ASP A 87 -7.72 -15.48 -7.37
N ALA A 88 -7.27 -14.55 -6.52
CA ALA A 88 -5.95 -14.61 -5.91
C ALA A 88 -5.76 -15.89 -5.08
N CYS A 89 -6.72 -16.24 -4.22
CA CYS A 89 -6.69 -17.48 -3.43
C CYS A 89 -6.60 -18.72 -4.34
N ARG A 90 -7.38 -18.78 -5.41
CA ARG A 90 -7.34 -19.89 -6.40
C ARG A 90 -5.97 -20.00 -7.07
N ARG A 91 -5.36 -18.87 -7.46
CA ARG A 91 -4.01 -18.83 -8.06
C ARG A 91 -2.96 -19.35 -7.08
N TYR A 92 -2.94 -18.86 -5.84
CA TYR A 92 -1.98 -19.29 -4.82
C TYR A 92 -2.09 -20.77 -4.47
N GLN A 93 -3.32 -21.30 -4.40
CA GLN A 93 -3.53 -22.72 -4.18
C GLN A 93 -2.92 -23.56 -5.31
N ARG A 94 -3.18 -23.19 -6.57
CA ARG A 94 -2.61 -23.88 -7.74
C ARG A 94 -1.08 -23.82 -7.74
N GLU A 95 -0.47 -22.67 -7.46
CA GLU A 95 0.99 -22.51 -7.40
C GLU A 95 1.63 -23.36 -6.30
N ARG A 96 0.98 -23.43 -5.12
CA ARG A 96 1.42 -24.28 -4.01
C ARG A 96 1.35 -25.76 -4.39
N ASP A 97 0.26 -26.20 -4.99
CA ASP A 97 0.07 -27.60 -5.38
C ASP A 97 1.11 -28.03 -6.44
N LEU A 98 1.44 -27.15 -7.39
CA LEU A 98 2.52 -27.39 -8.35
C LEU A 98 3.88 -27.52 -7.65
N THR A 99 4.19 -26.63 -6.70
CA THR A 99 5.47 -26.65 -5.97
C THR A 99 5.65 -27.95 -5.19
N VAL A 100 4.59 -28.42 -4.52
CA VAL A 100 4.59 -29.71 -3.81
C VAL A 100 4.81 -30.88 -4.77
N ALA A 101 4.14 -30.86 -5.94
CA ALA A 101 4.32 -31.90 -6.95
C ALA A 101 5.77 -31.96 -7.46
N PHE A 102 6.43 -30.82 -7.68
CA PHE A 102 7.84 -30.79 -8.10
C PHE A 102 8.81 -31.26 -7.01
N GLN A 103 8.55 -30.95 -5.73
CA GLN A 103 9.39 -31.40 -4.61
C GLN A 103 9.22 -32.89 -4.29
N GLY A 104 8.05 -33.48 -4.55
CA GLY A 104 7.81 -34.91 -4.38
C GLY A 104 8.39 -35.79 -5.49
N LEU A 105 8.93 -35.19 -6.56
CA LEU A 105 9.53 -35.87 -7.71
C LEU A 105 11.07 -35.88 -7.68
N SER A 106 11.72 -35.30 -6.65
CA SER A 106 13.18 -35.30 -6.46
C SER A 106 13.65 -36.36 -5.47
#